data_AF-A0A0K1ETR6-F1
#
_entry.id   AF-A0A0K1ETR6-F1
#
_cell.length_a   1.000
_cell.length_b   1.000
_cell.length_c   1.000
_cell.angle_alpha   90.00
_cell.angle_beta   90.00
_cell.angle_gamma   90.00
#
_symmetry.space_group_name_H-M   'P 1'
#
loop_
_entity.id
_entity.type
_entity.pdbx_description
1 polymer ?
#
loop_
_entity_poly.entity_id
_entity_poly.type
_entity_poly.pdbx_seq_one_letter_code
_entity_poly.pdbx_strand_id
1 'polypeptide(L)'
;LVGKCYFAKHKLVWEVLDGGLKNKIEIQWSDIVALQANYPVDGPETLDVVLSRQPLFFRETNPQPRKHTLWQATSDFTGGQASIQRRHFLRCPQ
;
A
#
# COMPACT_ATOMS: atom_id res chain seq x y z
N LEU A 1 -8.59 -5.86 -9.58
CA LEU A 1 -7.76 -5.02 -8.68
C LEU A 1 -6.34 -5.02 -9.24
N VAL A 2 -5.74 -3.86 -9.48
CA VAL A 2 -4.31 -3.77 -9.87
C VAL A 2 -3.58 -2.99 -8.79
N GLY A 3 -2.49 -3.56 -8.28
CA GLY A 3 -1.66 -2.94 -7.25
C GLY A 3 -0.32 -2.48 -7.82
N LYS A 4 0.17 -1.33 -7.37
CA LYS A 4 1.56 -0.91 -7.54
C LYS A 4 2.19 -0.70 -6.18
N CYS A 5 3.35 -1.29 -5.95
CA CYS A 5 4.16 -1.04 -4.76
C CYS A 5 5.47 -0.39 -5.18
N TYR A 6 5.83 0.73 -4.54
CA TYR A 6 7.09 1.41 -4.79
C TYR A 6 7.63 2.12 -3.55
N PHE A 7 8.93 2.36 -3.54
CA PHE A 7 9.60 3.18 -2.53
C PHE A 7 9.97 4.53 -3.12
N ALA A 8 9.57 5.62 -2.47
CA ALA A 8 9.92 6.98 -2.87
C ALA A 8 9.90 7.93 -1.67
N LYS A 9 10.82 8.91 -1.64
CA LYS A 9 10.88 9.94 -0.58
C LYS A 9 10.81 9.37 0.84
N HIS A 10 11.51 8.26 1.08
CA HIS A 10 11.53 7.54 2.37
C HIS A 10 10.14 7.05 2.81
N LYS A 11 9.34 6.59 1.85
CA LYS A 11 8.04 5.96 2.08
C LYS A 11 7.89 4.72 1.22
N LEU A 12 7.26 3.69 1.78
CA LEU A 12 6.70 2.59 1.01
C LEU A 12 5.26 2.97 0.65
N VAL A 13 4.92 2.90 -0.64
CA VAL A 13 3.62 3.33 -1.16
C VAL A 13 2.95 2.20 -1.90
N TRP A 14 1.70 1.91 -1.54
CA TRP A 14 0.85 0.94 -2.21
C TRP A 14 -0.32 1.65 -2.86
N GLU A 15 -0.37 1.66 -4.17
CA GLU A 15 -1.50 2.17 -4.95
C GLU A 15 -2.38 1.01 -5.42
N VAL A 16 -3.68 1.12 -5.20
CA VAL A 16 -4.68 0.10 -5.49
C VAL A 16 -5.73 0.72 -6.41
N LEU A 17 -5.89 0.17 -7.61
CA LEU A 17 -6.94 0.60 -8.55
C LEU A 17 -8.25 -0.14 -8.24
N ASP A 18 -9.28 0.63 -7.89
CA ASP A 18 -10.63 0.15 -7.55
C ASP A 18 -11.70 1.02 -8.24
N GLY A 19 -12.58 0.40 -9.03
CA GLY A 19 -13.66 1.11 -9.74
C GLY A 19 -13.21 2.25 -10.66
N GLY A 20 -11.98 2.22 -11.18
CA GLY A 20 -11.41 3.26 -12.05
C GLY A 20 -10.75 4.43 -11.31
N LEU A 21 -10.79 4.46 -9.98
CA LEU A 21 -10.06 5.41 -9.14
C LEU A 21 -8.94 4.70 -8.38
N LYS A 22 -7.87 5.43 -8.05
CA LYS A 22 -6.81 4.89 -7.19
C LYS A 22 -7.05 5.19 -5.72
N ASN A 23 -6.82 4.19 -4.90
CA ASN A 23 -6.58 4.33 -3.47
C ASN A 23 -5.08 4.17 -3.19
N LYS A 24 -4.58 4.77 -2.12
CA LYS A 24 -3.16 4.77 -1.77
C LYS A 24 -2.97 4.58 -0.28
N ILE A 25 -2.08 3.67 0.08
CA ILE A 25 -1.54 3.50 1.42
C ILE A 25 -0.11 4.03 1.41
N GLU A 26 0.19 5.02 2.26
CA GLU A 26 1.55 5.49 2.48
C GLU A 26 2.04 5.03 3.85
N ILE A 27 3.19 4.35 3.84
CA ILE A 27 3.88 3.88 5.03
C ILE A 27 5.19 4.67 5.11
N GLN A 28 5.38 5.42 6.20
CA GLN A 28 6.65 6.09 6.44
C GLN A 28 7.73 5.05 6.69
N TRP A 29 8.90 5.22 6.08
CA TRP A 29 9.99 4.25 6.25
C TRP A 29 10.41 4.09 7.71
N SER A 30 10.38 5.18 8.49
CA SER A 30 10.66 5.18 9.92
C SER A 30 9.68 4.34 10.76
N ASP A 31 8.48 4.08 10.23
CA ASP A 31 7.44 3.32 10.92
C ASP A 31 7.51 1.82 10.61
N ILE A 32 8.44 1.38 9.75
CA ILE A 32 8.66 -0.03 9.44
C ILE A 32 9.61 -0.62 10.47
N VAL A 33 9.13 -1.60 11.24
CA VAL A 33 9.92 -2.29 12.29
C VAL A 33 10.48 -3.63 11.84
N ALA A 34 9.90 -4.25 10.81
CA ALA A 34 10.46 -5.45 10.20
C ALA A 34 10.09 -5.54 8.72
N LEU A 35 11.03 -6.03 7.92
CA LEU A 35 10.86 -6.40 6.51
C LEU A 35 11.39 -7.80 6.32
N GLN A 36 10.59 -8.68 5.74
CA GLN A 36 10.97 -10.07 5.49
C GLN A 36 10.48 -10.51 4.11
N ALA A 37 11.41 -10.91 3.25
CA ALA A 37 11.09 -11.55 1.99
C ALA A 37 11.06 -13.07 2.17
N ASN A 38 9.98 -13.71 1.74
CA ASN A 38 9.79 -15.15 1.83
C ASN A 38 9.77 -15.75 0.43
N TYR A 39 10.60 -16.79 0.24
CA TYR A 39 10.76 -17.53 -1.00
C TYR A 39 10.54 -19.02 -0.72
N PRO A 40 9.29 -19.44 -0.49
CA PRO A 40 8.99 -20.86 -0.26
C PRO A 40 9.27 -21.68 -1.53
N VAL A 41 9.72 -22.93 -1.36
CA VAL A 41 9.94 -23.88 -2.47
C VAL A 41 8.63 -24.13 -3.21
N ASP A 42 7.56 -24.34 -2.45
CA ASP A 42 6.21 -24.52 -2.95
C ASP A 42 5.31 -23.42 -2.39
N GLY A 43 5.03 -22.39 -3.18
CA GLY A 43 4.09 -21.34 -2.80
C GLY A 43 4.39 -19.99 -3.43
N PRO A 44 3.53 -18.99 -3.17
CA PRO A 44 3.75 -17.65 -3.66
C PRO A 44 4.82 -16.94 -2.83
N GLU A 45 5.69 -16.20 -3.51
CA GLU A 45 6.66 -15.32 -2.87
C GLU A 45 5.94 -14.15 -2.21
N THR A 46 6.41 -13.77 -1.01
CA THR A 46 5.82 -12.65 -0.27
C THR A 46 6.88 -11.70 0.28
N LEU A 47 6.50 -10.42 0.40
CA LEU A 47 7.23 -9.43 1.17
C LEU A 47 6.35 -9.00 2.35
N ASP A 48 6.71 -9.46 3.54
CA ASP A 48 6.10 -9.04 4.80
C ASP A 48 6.68 -7.69 5.26
N VAL A 49 5.77 -6.82 5.71
CA VAL A 49 6.08 -5.48 6.24
C VAL A 49 5.36 -5.35 7.58
N VAL A 50 6.11 -5.13 8.66
CA VAL A 50 5.55 -4.93 10.01
C VAL A 50 5.74 -3.47 10.42
N LEU A 51 4.68 -2.85 10.93
CA LEU A 51 4.63 -1.44 11.25
C LEU A 51 4.55 -1.17 12.76
N SER A 52 5.17 -0.08 13.22
CA SER A 52 4.98 0.50 14.55
C SER A 52 3.81 1.47 14.62
N ARG A 53 3.38 2.02 13.47
CA ARG A 53 2.29 3.00 13.38
C ARG A 53 1.35 2.65 12.24
N GLN A 54 0.13 3.14 12.37
CA GLN A 54 -0.90 3.02 11.34
C GLN A 54 -0.45 3.71 10.04
N PRO A 55 -0.68 3.11 8.86
CA PRO A 55 -0.44 3.77 7.58
C PRO A 55 -1.32 5.00 7.36
N LEU A 56 -0.94 5.85 6.41
CA LEU A 56 -1.77 6.94 5.93
C LEU A 56 -2.55 6.53 4.68
N PHE A 57 -3.79 6.97 4.56
CA PHE A 57 -4.68 6.59 3.46
C PHE A 57 -5.05 7.80 2.61
N PHE A 58 -5.02 7.61 1.29
CA PHE A 58 -5.40 8.62 0.32
C PHE A 58 -6.27 8.02 -0.79
N ARG A 59 -7.13 8.84 -1.39
CA ARG A 59 -7.93 8.50 -2.56
C ARG A 59 -7.69 9.53 -3.66
N GLU A 60 -7.65 9.07 -4.89
CA GLU A 60 -7.60 9.93 -6.07
C GLU A 60 -8.93 10.69 -6.21
N THR A 61 -8.84 12.01 -6.34
CA THR A 61 -10.00 12.82 -6.73
C THR A 61 -10.32 12.61 -8.20
N ASN A 62 -11.55 12.92 -8.65
CA ASN A 62 -12.00 12.71 -10.03
C ASN A 62 -10.91 13.12 -11.06
N PRO A 63 -10.36 12.17 -11.84
CA PRO A 63 -9.19 12.40 -12.66
C PRO A 63 -9.50 13.41 -13.77
N GLN A 64 -8.60 14.39 -13.95
CA GLN A 64 -8.70 15.38 -15.02
C GLN A 64 -7.72 15.02 -16.14
N PRO A 65 -8.16 14.95 -17.41
CA PRO A 65 -7.27 14.66 -18.53
C PRO A 65 -6.07 15.61 -18.53
N ARG A 66 -4.87 15.07 -18.75
CA ARG A 66 -3.60 15.84 -18.85
C ARG A 66 -3.18 16.56 -17.55
N LYS A 67 -3.76 16.23 -16.40
CA LYS A 67 -3.32 16.72 -15.08
C LYS A 67 -2.68 15.60 -14.27
N HIS A 68 -1.79 15.97 -13.35
CA HIS A 68 -1.25 15.02 -12.38
C HIS A 68 -2.36 14.52 -11.44
N THR A 69 -2.25 13.27 -10.99
CA THR A 69 -3.13 12.70 -9.97
C THR A 69 -3.09 13.58 -8.71
N LEU A 70 -4.27 14.01 -8.26
CA LEU A 70 -4.44 14.70 -6.99
C LEU A 70 -4.91 13.70 -5.94
N TRP A 71 -4.26 13.74 -4.78
CA TRP A 71 -4.52 12.85 -3.66
C TRP A 71 -5.24 13.59 -2.54
N GLN A 72 -6.34 13.04 -2.06
CA GLN A 72 -7.06 13.51 -0.89
C GLN A 72 -6.91 12.50 0.24
N ALA A 73 -6.64 12.96 1.46
CA ALA A 73 -6.63 12.10 2.64
C ALA A 73 -8.02 11.48 2.84
N THR A 74 -8.07 10.21 3.24
CA THR A 74 -9.32 9.46 3.45
C THR A 74 -9.21 8.56 4.69
N SER A 75 -10.35 8.03 5.13
CA SER A 75 -10.38 6.90 6.08
C SER A 75 -9.88 5.61 5.42
N ASP A 76 -9.54 4.63 6.25
CA ASP A 76 -9.14 3.30 5.81
C ASP A 76 -10.20 2.64 4.90
N PHE A 77 -9.83 2.42 3.65
CA PHE A 77 -10.68 1.81 2.62
C PHE A 77 -10.61 0.27 2.61
N THR A 78 -9.89 -0.34 3.54
CA THR A 78 -9.74 -1.80 3.69
C THR A 78 -10.71 -2.40 4.72
N GLY A 79 -11.76 -1.64 5.09
CA GLY A 79 -12.68 -2.05 6.16
C GLY A 79 -12.03 -2.04 7.54
N GLY A 80 -11.02 -1.19 7.75
CA GLY A 80 -10.28 -1.08 9.00
C GLY A 80 -9.13 -2.08 9.19
N GLN A 81 -8.93 -3.01 8.24
CA GLN A 81 -7.91 -4.06 8.40
C GLN A 81 -6.49 -3.48 8.41
N ALA A 82 -6.18 -2.54 7.51
CA ALA A 82 -4.88 -1.89 7.45
C ALA A 82 -4.59 -1.01 8.68
N SER A 83 -5.65 -0.55 9.34
CA SER A 83 -5.57 0.24 10.57
C SER A 83 -5.32 -0.60 11.82
N ILE A 84 -5.82 -1.84 11.85
CA ILE A 84 -5.78 -2.74 13.01
C ILE A 84 -4.55 -3.65 12.94
N GLN A 85 -4.24 -4.17 11.75
CA GLN A 85 -3.14 -5.11 11.58
C GLN A 85 -1.82 -4.38 11.48
N ARG A 86 -0.83 -4.85 12.25
CA ARG A 86 0.54 -4.33 12.17
C ARG A 86 1.36 -5.00 11.08
N ARG A 87 1.01 -6.23 10.70
CA ARG A 87 1.69 -7.00 9.65
C ARG A 87 0.86 -6.93 8.39
N HIS A 88 1.50 -6.52 7.32
CA HIS A 88 0.96 -6.53 5.97
C HIS A 88 1.89 -7.31 5.06
N PHE A 89 1.39 -7.81 3.94
CA PHE A 89 2.22 -8.53 2.98
C PHE A 89 1.85 -8.17 1.55
N LEU A 90 2.85 -8.16 0.69
CA LEU A 90 2.68 -8.19 -0.75
C LEU A 90 2.91 -9.62 -1.22
N ARG A 91 2.04 -10.09 -2.10
CA ARG A 91 2.20 -11.38 -2.77
C ARG A 91 2.61 -11.13 -4.22
N CYS A 92 3.76 -11.64 -4.62
CA CYS A 92 4.20 -11.56 -6.01
C CYS A 92 3.41 -12.58 -6.84
N PRO A 93 2.93 -12.21 -8.04
CA PRO A 93 2.42 -13.18 -9.00
C PRO A 93 3.56 -14.08 -9.50
N GLN A 94 3.24 -15.34 -9.79
CA GLN A 94 4.10 -16.25 -10.54
C GLN A 94 4.02 -15.94 -12.04
#